data_AF-A0A450WTE7-F1
#
_entry.id   AF-A0A450WTE7-F1
#
_cell.length_a   1.000
_cell.length_b   1.000
_cell.length_c   1.000
_cell.angle_alpha   90.00
_cell.angle_beta   90.00
_cell.angle_gamma   90.00
#
_symmetry.space_group_name_H-M   'P 1'
#
loop_
_entity.id
_entity.type
_entity.pdbx_description
1 polymer ?
#
loop_
_entity_poly.entity_id
_entity_poly.type
_entity_poly.pdbx_seq_one_letter_code
_entity_poly.pdbx_strand_id
1 'polypeptide(L)'
;MFHRTIAIIFPARQAANKENPVNSLETELLTAAREDRLLGHVYEQRLADRDERDQLSEELPRLHNEGKIDIVSAFGKLKNDNHSPDFILTRDILEKILPRIEAPMPEVMECVLHLFHEAGKVLAAGSILTPYTDFCAANADRPKDAIGLIDASGDKLAGLLTPSLVAGSRMDAEYYLNEAIRLSAHRDAVIKKEALFSLGRLEYPEEGGLPEKALATLEQAIGEENDSLMANVIDSAFGLYKKRKSMENRVTGLIDTALAKGGDFALYAASQILFRGGKEIPGPLLDKLLLHLRRVNPSHKGILMYIDYGLEKLLAGENQEQAIGFIEDLLTANAEIEPMKKVARMSRNHRYLLLNWFLAEKRFSSGIVEDFNNKVKLTTRKAYGFRTYHGVEIALYHALGNLPVPKSTHEFF
;
A
#
# COMPACT_ATOMS: atom_id res chain seq x y z
N MET A 1 -45.75 2.65 -9.85
CA MET A 1 -45.23 3.53 -10.91
C MET A 1 -43.89 4.06 -10.43
N PHE A 2 -42.70 3.79 -10.97
CA PHE A 2 -42.20 3.04 -12.12
C PHE A 2 -40.83 2.48 -11.68
N HIS A 3 -40.63 1.16 -11.75
CA HIS A 3 -39.31 0.56 -11.86
C HIS A 3 -39.20 0.02 -13.29
N ARG A 4 -38.33 0.62 -14.11
CA ARG A 4 -38.01 0.12 -15.44
C ARG A 4 -36.70 -0.66 -15.38
N THR A 5 -36.88 -1.96 -15.45
CA THR A 5 -35.96 -3.01 -15.89
C THR A 5 -35.30 -2.62 -17.23
N ILE A 6 -33.98 -2.69 -17.31
CA ILE A 6 -33.26 -2.86 -18.58
C ILE A 6 -32.76 -4.30 -18.60
N ALA A 7 -33.43 -5.12 -19.41
CA ALA A 7 -33.00 -6.47 -19.73
C ALA A 7 -31.94 -6.37 -20.84
N ILE A 8 -30.72 -6.80 -20.55
CA ILE A 8 -29.71 -7.07 -21.57
C ILE A 8 -29.86 -8.55 -21.95
N ILE A 9 -30.27 -8.77 -23.20
CA ILE A 9 -30.46 -10.07 -23.82
C ILE A 9 -29.08 -10.62 -24.18
N PHE A 10 -28.63 -11.66 -23.49
CA PHE A 10 -27.56 -12.54 -23.99
C PHE A 10 -28.23 -13.76 -24.67
N PRO A 11 -27.77 -14.21 -25.85
CA PRO A 11 -28.31 -15.40 -26.48
C PRO A 11 -27.90 -16.64 -25.68
N ALA A 12 -28.91 -17.40 -25.24
CA ALA A 12 -28.73 -18.69 -24.59
C ALA A 12 -28.00 -19.67 -25.53
N ARG A 13 -26.78 -20.07 -25.16
CA ARG A 13 -26.11 -21.24 -25.76
C ARG A 13 -26.87 -22.48 -25.30
N GLN A 14 -27.41 -23.24 -26.26
CA GLN A 14 -28.02 -24.54 -26.02
C GLN A 14 -27.01 -25.48 -25.36
N ALA A 15 -27.40 -26.05 -24.22
CA ALA A 15 -26.69 -27.10 -23.54
C ALA A 15 -26.69 -28.37 -24.41
N ALA A 16 -25.57 -28.63 -25.08
CA ALA A 16 -25.28 -29.90 -25.71
C ALA A 16 -24.42 -30.75 -24.74
N ASN A 17 -24.91 -31.97 -24.48
CA ASN A 17 -24.27 -33.14 -23.88
C ASN A 17 -22.98 -32.96 -23.08
N LYS A 18 -23.10 -33.18 -21.77
CA LYS A 18 -21.98 -33.45 -20.85
C LYS A 18 -21.40 -34.84 -21.11
N GLU A 19 -20.36 -34.91 -21.95
CA GLU A 19 -19.35 -35.98 -21.89
C GLU A 19 -18.03 -35.35 -21.40
N ASN A 20 -17.51 -35.85 -20.27
CA ASN A 20 -16.21 -35.59 -19.62
C ASN A 20 -15.52 -34.20 -19.81
N PRO A 21 -15.54 -33.30 -18.80
CA PRO A 21 -14.98 -31.94 -18.91
C PRO A 21 -13.44 -31.86 -18.95
N VAL A 22 -12.71 -32.90 -18.52
CA VAL A 22 -11.23 -32.84 -18.43
C VAL A 22 -10.56 -32.89 -19.81
N ASN A 23 -11.17 -33.57 -20.79
CA ASN A 23 -10.55 -33.78 -22.11
C ASN A 23 -10.83 -32.65 -23.11
N SER A 24 -11.90 -31.86 -22.90
CA SER A 24 -12.23 -30.72 -23.76
C SER A 24 -11.31 -29.52 -23.50
N LEU A 25 -11.09 -29.18 -22.23
CA LEU A 25 -10.26 -28.02 -21.84
C LEU A 25 -8.80 -28.19 -22.28
N GLU A 26 -8.19 -29.36 -22.04
CA GLU A 26 -6.84 -29.65 -22.52
C GLU A 26 -6.74 -29.47 -24.05
N THR A 27 -7.69 -30.02 -24.80
CA THR A 27 -7.70 -29.93 -26.27
C THR A 27 -7.82 -28.49 -26.74
N GLU A 28 -8.66 -27.69 -26.10
CA GLU A 28 -8.83 -26.25 -26.38
C GLU A 28 -7.55 -25.46 -26.08
N LEU A 29 -6.93 -25.67 -24.93
CA LEU A 29 -5.67 -25.01 -24.55
C LEU A 29 -4.53 -25.36 -25.51
N LEU A 30 -4.39 -26.62 -25.89
CA LEU A 30 -3.38 -27.07 -26.85
C LEU A 30 -3.61 -26.47 -28.25
N THR A 31 -4.87 -26.37 -28.67
CA THR A 31 -5.24 -25.74 -29.96
C THR A 31 -4.93 -24.25 -29.93
N ALA A 32 -5.33 -23.55 -28.87
CA ALA A 32 -5.05 -22.14 -28.68
C ALA A 32 -3.54 -21.84 -28.63
N ALA A 33 -2.75 -22.70 -27.98
CA ALA A 33 -1.29 -22.58 -27.94
C ALA A 33 -0.65 -22.74 -29.32
N ARG A 34 -1.09 -23.72 -30.12
CA ARG A 34 -0.60 -23.94 -31.50
C ARG A 34 -0.91 -22.78 -32.44
N GLU A 35 -1.98 -22.06 -32.19
CA GLU A 35 -2.43 -20.93 -32.99
C GLU A 35 -1.93 -19.56 -32.48
N ASP A 36 -1.06 -19.53 -31.46
CA ASP A 36 -0.58 -18.31 -30.77
C ASP A 36 -1.72 -17.45 -30.18
N ARG A 37 -2.83 -18.10 -29.79
CA ARG A 37 -4.02 -17.47 -29.18
C ARG A 37 -4.20 -17.82 -27.70
N LEU A 38 -3.19 -18.40 -27.06
CA LEU A 38 -3.27 -18.90 -25.68
C LEU A 38 -3.72 -17.81 -24.68
N LEU A 39 -3.11 -16.62 -24.72
CA LEU A 39 -3.45 -15.52 -23.80
C LEU A 39 -4.91 -15.06 -23.97
N GLY A 40 -5.40 -15.00 -25.21
CA GLY A 40 -6.78 -14.65 -25.51
C GLY A 40 -7.76 -15.68 -24.95
N HIS A 41 -7.44 -16.97 -25.12
CA HIS A 41 -8.26 -18.06 -24.59
C HIS A 41 -8.26 -18.10 -23.06
N VAL A 42 -7.11 -17.88 -22.42
CA VAL A 42 -6.98 -17.74 -20.96
C VAL A 42 -7.84 -16.59 -20.44
N TYR A 43 -7.85 -15.45 -21.13
CA TYR A 43 -8.69 -14.31 -20.77
C TYR A 43 -10.19 -14.62 -20.91
N GLU A 44 -10.60 -15.24 -22.02
CA GLU A 44 -12.00 -15.63 -22.23
C GLU A 44 -12.51 -16.57 -21.13
N GLN A 45 -11.73 -17.59 -20.76
CA GLN A 45 -12.08 -18.49 -19.67
C GLN A 45 -12.07 -17.82 -18.30
N ARG A 46 -11.30 -16.73 -18.14
CA ARG A 46 -11.32 -15.94 -16.91
C ARG A 46 -12.63 -15.19 -16.69
N LEU A 47 -13.38 -14.91 -17.76
CA LEU A 47 -14.71 -14.32 -17.70
C LEU A 47 -15.81 -15.35 -17.41
N ALA A 48 -15.48 -16.64 -17.45
CA ALA A 48 -16.42 -17.73 -17.20
C ALA A 48 -16.61 -18.01 -15.70
N ASP A 49 -17.50 -18.95 -15.39
CA ASP A 49 -17.90 -19.26 -14.02
C ASP A 49 -16.74 -19.78 -13.16
N ARG A 50 -16.90 -19.72 -11.83
CA ARG A 50 -15.83 -20.01 -10.86
C ARG A 50 -15.15 -21.36 -11.07
N ASP A 51 -15.93 -22.41 -11.35
CA ASP A 51 -15.42 -23.77 -11.50
C ASP A 51 -14.47 -23.91 -12.71
N GLU A 52 -14.70 -23.17 -13.79
CA GLU A 52 -13.85 -23.17 -15.00
C GLU A 52 -12.50 -22.49 -14.73
N ARG A 53 -12.49 -21.45 -13.89
CA ARG A 53 -11.25 -20.75 -13.49
C ARG A 53 -10.35 -21.62 -12.61
N ASP A 54 -10.95 -22.44 -11.75
CA ASP A 54 -10.20 -23.37 -10.90
C ASP A 54 -9.61 -24.51 -11.76
N GLN A 55 -10.36 -25.04 -12.73
CA GLN A 55 -9.85 -26.03 -13.69
C GLN A 55 -8.67 -25.50 -14.53
N LEU A 56 -8.77 -24.26 -15.03
CA LEU A 56 -7.68 -23.63 -15.77
C LEU A 56 -6.39 -23.53 -14.94
N SER A 57 -6.52 -23.25 -13.64
CA SER A 57 -5.38 -23.14 -12.72
C SER A 57 -4.72 -24.50 -12.43
N GLU A 58 -5.42 -25.62 -12.63
CA GLU A 58 -4.88 -26.97 -12.51
C GLU A 58 -4.25 -27.45 -13.83
N GLU A 59 -4.91 -27.23 -14.96
CA GLU A 59 -4.49 -27.78 -16.26
C GLU A 59 -3.27 -27.07 -16.86
N LEU A 60 -3.19 -25.74 -16.75
CA LEU A 60 -2.08 -24.97 -17.31
C LEU A 60 -0.70 -25.44 -16.80
N PRO A 61 -0.42 -25.44 -15.48
CA PRO A 61 0.88 -25.90 -14.99
C PRO A 61 1.16 -27.36 -15.33
N ARG A 62 0.14 -28.24 -15.38
CA ARG A 62 0.32 -29.62 -15.83
C ARG A 62 0.81 -29.68 -17.28
N LEU A 63 0.13 -29.02 -18.21
CA LEU A 63 0.50 -29.00 -19.63
C LEU A 63 1.86 -28.37 -19.87
N HIS A 64 2.23 -27.38 -19.05
CA HIS A 64 3.55 -26.77 -19.10
C HIS A 64 4.65 -27.73 -18.67
N ASN A 65 4.49 -28.37 -17.52
CA ASN A 65 5.49 -29.30 -16.99
C ASN A 65 5.62 -30.56 -17.85
N GLU A 66 4.58 -30.93 -18.60
CA GLU A 66 4.61 -31.97 -19.64
C GLU A 66 5.29 -31.52 -20.95
N GLY A 67 5.68 -30.25 -21.07
CA GLY A 67 6.32 -29.66 -22.26
C GLY A 67 5.36 -29.44 -23.43
N LYS A 68 4.04 -29.51 -23.21
CA LYS A 68 3.04 -29.33 -24.26
C LYS A 68 2.72 -27.86 -24.56
N ILE A 69 2.88 -26.99 -23.55
CA ILE A 69 2.64 -25.55 -23.65
C ILE A 69 3.77 -24.79 -22.96
N ASP A 70 4.32 -23.76 -23.59
CA ASP A 70 5.25 -22.86 -22.93
C ASP A 70 4.51 -21.62 -22.40
N ILE A 71 4.13 -21.66 -21.13
CA ILE A 71 3.42 -20.58 -20.46
C ILE A 71 4.35 -19.38 -20.27
N VAL A 72 5.62 -19.60 -19.94
CA VAL A 72 6.58 -18.53 -19.66
C VAL A 72 6.79 -17.71 -20.94
N SER A 73 7.01 -18.37 -22.07
CA SER A 73 7.13 -17.72 -23.38
C SER A 73 5.85 -17.03 -23.81
N ALA A 74 4.68 -17.66 -23.63
CA ALA A 74 3.40 -17.05 -23.98
C ALA A 74 3.14 -15.77 -23.16
N PHE A 75 3.31 -15.82 -21.84
CA PHE A 75 3.11 -14.66 -20.97
C PHE A 75 4.20 -13.59 -21.13
N GLY A 76 5.40 -13.95 -21.56
CA GLY A 76 6.45 -13.00 -21.93
C GLY A 76 6.06 -12.07 -23.08
N LYS A 77 5.00 -12.40 -23.85
CA LYS A 77 4.45 -11.54 -24.91
C LYS A 77 3.32 -10.63 -24.44
N LEU A 78 2.78 -10.82 -23.23
CA LEU A 78 1.63 -10.07 -22.74
C LEU A 78 2.01 -8.59 -22.53
N LYS A 79 1.23 -7.66 -23.09
CA LYS A 79 1.46 -6.22 -22.96
C LYS A 79 0.28 -5.55 -22.28
N ASN A 80 0.56 -4.44 -21.59
CA ASN A 80 -0.46 -3.58 -21.02
C ASN A 80 -0.87 -2.53 -22.06
N ASP A 81 -1.53 -2.99 -23.12
CA ASP A 81 -2.05 -2.16 -24.20
C ASP A 81 -3.50 -2.52 -24.56
N ASN A 82 -4.10 -1.75 -25.46
CA ASN A 82 -5.48 -1.97 -25.90
C ASN A 82 -5.64 -3.10 -26.93
N HIS A 83 -4.55 -3.76 -27.35
CA HIS A 83 -4.56 -4.81 -28.38
C HIS A 83 -4.40 -6.21 -27.78
N SER A 84 -3.84 -6.27 -26.58
CA SER A 84 -3.67 -7.49 -25.80
C SER A 84 -4.94 -7.83 -25.02
N PRO A 85 -5.13 -9.11 -24.63
CA PRO A 85 -6.12 -9.47 -23.63
C PRO A 85 -5.92 -8.66 -22.34
N ASP A 86 -6.98 -8.47 -21.54
CA ASP A 86 -6.91 -7.63 -20.35
C ASP A 86 -5.70 -8.01 -19.48
N PHE A 87 -4.75 -7.08 -19.36
CA PHE A 87 -3.44 -7.36 -18.78
C PHE A 87 -3.55 -7.86 -17.35
N ILE A 88 -4.40 -7.23 -16.53
CA ILE A 88 -4.54 -7.54 -15.11
C ILE A 88 -5.17 -8.91 -14.92
N LEU A 89 -6.31 -9.17 -15.58
CA LEU A 89 -7.04 -10.43 -15.45
C LEU A 89 -6.25 -11.61 -16.02
N THR A 90 -5.53 -11.39 -17.12
CA THR A 90 -4.70 -12.42 -17.73
C THR A 90 -3.48 -12.69 -16.86
N ARG A 91 -2.74 -11.66 -16.42
CA ARG A 91 -1.57 -11.84 -15.54
C ARG A 91 -1.92 -12.53 -14.23
N ASP A 92 -3.10 -12.28 -13.65
CA ASP A 92 -3.55 -12.89 -12.39
C ASP A 92 -3.66 -14.43 -12.45
N ILE A 93 -3.77 -15.06 -13.63
CA ILE A 93 -3.65 -16.53 -13.72
C ILE A 93 -2.19 -16.98 -13.58
N LEU A 94 -1.24 -16.26 -14.18
CA LEU A 94 0.18 -16.57 -14.04
C LEU A 94 0.60 -16.43 -12.58
N GLU A 95 0.15 -15.39 -11.89
CA GLU A 95 0.39 -15.18 -10.46
C GLU A 95 -0.01 -16.41 -9.61
N LYS A 96 -1.08 -17.13 -10.00
CA LYS A 96 -1.54 -18.33 -9.28
C LYS A 96 -0.76 -19.58 -9.61
N ILE A 97 -0.35 -19.75 -10.87
CA ILE A 97 0.26 -21.00 -11.35
C ILE A 97 1.79 -20.97 -11.32
N LEU A 98 2.41 -19.79 -11.28
CA LEU A 98 3.87 -19.63 -11.35
C LEU A 98 4.62 -20.50 -10.31
N PRO A 99 4.19 -20.64 -9.05
CA PRO A 99 4.87 -21.53 -8.10
C PRO A 99 4.81 -23.03 -8.44
N ARG A 100 3.94 -23.42 -9.38
CA ARG A 100 3.63 -24.82 -9.74
C ARG A 100 4.24 -25.23 -11.09
N ILE A 101 4.91 -24.32 -11.79
CA ILE A 101 5.56 -24.62 -13.07
C ILE A 101 7.05 -24.95 -12.90
N GLU A 102 7.56 -25.76 -13.83
CA GLU A 102 8.98 -26.07 -14.00
C GLU A 102 9.48 -25.40 -15.29
N ALA A 103 10.35 -24.40 -15.14
CA ALA A 103 10.91 -23.64 -16.26
C ALA A 103 12.34 -23.16 -15.96
N PRO A 104 13.17 -22.93 -16.99
CA PRO A 104 14.51 -22.36 -16.84
C PRO A 104 14.49 -21.00 -16.13
N MET A 105 15.40 -20.82 -15.16
CA MET A 105 15.46 -19.59 -14.35
C MET A 105 15.58 -18.30 -15.18
N PRO A 106 16.45 -18.20 -16.22
CA PRO A 106 16.56 -16.97 -17.01
C PRO A 106 15.23 -16.57 -17.68
N GLU A 107 14.52 -17.54 -18.25
CA GLU A 107 13.25 -17.31 -18.96
C GLU A 107 12.16 -16.81 -18.01
N VAL A 108 12.05 -17.42 -16.82
CA VAL A 108 11.11 -16.98 -15.79
C VAL A 108 11.44 -15.57 -15.30
N MET A 109 12.72 -15.27 -15.05
CA MET A 109 13.14 -13.96 -14.59
C MET A 109 12.85 -12.87 -15.63
N GLU A 110 13.15 -13.11 -16.90
CA GLU A 110 12.84 -12.18 -17.99
C GLU A 110 11.34 -11.95 -18.13
N CYS A 111 10.54 -13.02 -18.09
CA CYS A 111 9.08 -12.95 -18.15
C CYS A 111 8.48 -12.16 -16.98
N VAL A 112 8.87 -12.49 -15.74
CA VAL A 112 8.37 -11.80 -14.54
C VAL A 112 8.74 -10.32 -14.56
N LEU A 113 9.98 -10.00 -14.93
CA LEU A 113 10.44 -8.62 -14.96
C LEU A 113 9.76 -7.81 -16.08
N HIS A 114 9.54 -8.42 -17.26
CA HIS A 114 8.73 -7.85 -18.33
C HIS A 114 7.34 -7.48 -17.83
N LEU A 115 6.63 -8.42 -17.20
CA LEU A 115 5.29 -8.20 -16.67
C LEU A 115 5.26 -7.16 -15.53
N PHE A 116 6.30 -7.11 -14.71
CA PHE A 116 6.45 -6.09 -13.69
C PHE A 116 6.57 -4.69 -14.30
N HIS A 117 7.35 -4.54 -15.38
CA HIS A 117 7.49 -3.26 -16.08
C HIS A 117 6.23 -2.84 -16.85
N GLU A 118 5.55 -3.77 -17.53
CA GLU A 118 4.28 -3.51 -18.24
C GLU A 118 3.19 -3.02 -17.30
N ALA A 119 3.17 -3.48 -16.04
CA ALA A 119 2.21 -3.01 -15.04
C ALA A 119 2.45 -1.54 -14.61
N GLY A 120 3.65 -0.99 -14.84
CA GLY A 120 3.98 0.41 -14.58
C GLY A 120 3.76 0.85 -13.13
N LYS A 121 3.10 2.01 -12.94
CA LYS A 121 2.83 2.59 -11.60
C LYS A 121 1.48 2.17 -11.00
N VAL A 122 0.84 1.13 -11.55
CA VAL A 122 -0.43 0.63 -11.02
C VAL A 122 -0.19 0.08 -9.60
N LEU A 123 -1.14 0.29 -8.68
CA LEU A 123 -1.07 -0.19 -7.29
C LEU A 123 -0.75 -1.70 -7.17
N ALA A 124 -1.06 -2.49 -8.20
CA ALA A 124 -0.81 -3.92 -8.30
C ALA A 124 0.42 -4.30 -9.15
N ALA A 125 1.32 -3.36 -9.49
CA ALA A 125 2.50 -3.67 -10.31
C ALA A 125 3.41 -4.70 -9.64
N GLY A 126 3.61 -4.61 -8.33
CA GLY A 126 4.42 -5.55 -7.56
C GLY A 126 3.75 -6.88 -7.19
N SER A 127 2.50 -7.14 -7.56
CA SER A 127 1.81 -8.37 -7.11
C SER A 127 2.47 -9.64 -7.66
N ILE A 128 3.08 -9.58 -8.85
CA ILE A 128 3.82 -10.69 -9.48
C ILE A 128 5.09 -11.10 -8.72
N LEU A 129 5.65 -10.24 -7.87
CA LEU A 129 6.88 -10.53 -7.13
C LEU A 129 6.67 -11.58 -6.03
N THR A 130 5.47 -11.64 -5.43
CA THR A 130 5.16 -12.67 -4.42
C THR A 130 5.09 -14.07 -5.04
N PRO A 131 4.33 -14.31 -6.12
CA PRO A 131 4.40 -15.56 -6.88
C PRO A 131 5.80 -15.95 -7.34
N TYR A 132 6.60 -14.98 -7.80
CA TYR A 132 8.00 -15.25 -8.16
C TYR A 132 8.84 -15.70 -6.96
N THR A 133 8.63 -15.07 -5.80
CA THR A 133 9.27 -15.49 -4.53
C THR A 133 8.89 -16.92 -4.19
N ASP A 134 7.61 -17.28 -4.33
CA ASP A 134 7.12 -18.63 -4.05
C ASP A 134 7.63 -19.66 -5.06
N PHE A 135 7.73 -19.29 -6.35
CA PHE A 135 8.40 -20.09 -7.38
C PHE A 135 9.87 -20.35 -7.03
N CYS A 136 10.60 -19.32 -6.60
CA CYS A 136 11.98 -19.50 -6.16
C CYS A 136 12.07 -20.40 -4.92
N ALA A 137 11.15 -20.24 -3.96
CA ALA A 137 11.14 -21.02 -2.73
C ALA A 137 10.74 -22.50 -2.95
N ALA A 138 10.10 -22.84 -4.07
CA ALA A 138 9.68 -24.20 -4.38
C ALA A 138 10.86 -25.16 -4.69
N ASN A 139 12.05 -24.64 -4.98
CA ASN A 139 13.26 -25.43 -5.25
C ASN A 139 14.49 -24.72 -4.67
N ALA A 140 15.30 -25.44 -3.88
CA ALA A 140 16.46 -24.91 -3.15
C ALA A 140 17.54 -24.27 -4.03
N ASP A 141 17.65 -24.68 -5.29
CA ASP A 141 18.68 -24.19 -6.22
C ASP A 141 18.27 -22.87 -6.88
N ARG A 142 16.95 -22.65 -7.05
CA ARG A 142 16.40 -21.50 -7.77
C ARG A 142 16.85 -20.14 -7.23
N PRO A 143 16.83 -19.86 -5.91
CA PRO A 143 17.26 -18.56 -5.42
C PRO A 143 18.77 -18.34 -5.61
N LYS A 144 19.60 -19.39 -5.51
CA LYS A 144 21.04 -19.30 -5.77
C LYS A 144 21.31 -18.99 -7.25
N ASP A 145 20.63 -19.69 -8.15
CA ASP A 145 20.75 -19.47 -9.59
C ASP A 145 20.31 -18.05 -9.97
N ALA A 146 19.18 -17.58 -9.43
CA ALA A 146 18.68 -16.23 -9.65
C ALA A 146 19.68 -15.16 -9.19
N ILE A 147 20.24 -15.30 -7.98
CA ILE A 147 21.25 -14.37 -7.46
C ILE A 147 22.51 -14.39 -8.33
N GLY A 148 22.97 -15.57 -8.76
CA GLY A 148 24.13 -15.71 -9.65
C GLY A 148 23.91 -15.01 -11.00
N LEU A 149 22.71 -15.14 -11.59
CA LEU A 149 22.33 -14.44 -12.81
C LEU A 149 22.26 -12.91 -12.63
N ILE A 150 21.77 -12.43 -11.48
CA ILE A 150 21.72 -10.99 -11.17
C ILE A 150 23.13 -10.42 -11.03
N ASP A 151 24.00 -11.09 -10.27
CA ASP A 151 25.39 -10.67 -10.06
C ASP A 151 26.14 -10.59 -11.42
N ALA A 152 25.85 -11.50 -12.35
CA ALA A 152 26.42 -11.50 -13.70
C ALA A 152 25.80 -10.49 -14.68
N SER A 153 24.53 -10.10 -14.50
CA SER A 153 23.78 -9.28 -15.47
C SER A 153 23.71 -7.79 -15.16
N GLY A 154 24.17 -7.37 -13.98
CA GLY A 154 24.15 -5.97 -13.54
C GLY A 154 22.74 -5.50 -13.16
N ASP A 155 22.37 -4.29 -13.57
CA ASP A 155 21.08 -3.68 -13.24
C ASP A 155 19.87 -4.35 -13.92
N LYS A 156 20.10 -5.09 -15.02
CA LYS A 156 19.03 -5.67 -15.86
C LYS A 156 18.05 -6.54 -15.11
N LEU A 157 18.51 -7.35 -14.16
CA LEU A 157 17.67 -8.26 -13.37
C LEU A 157 17.54 -7.82 -11.90
N ALA A 158 18.09 -6.66 -11.53
CA ALA A 158 18.22 -6.25 -10.14
C ALA A 158 16.87 -6.14 -9.40
N GLY A 159 15.78 -5.81 -10.11
CA GLY A 159 14.43 -5.76 -9.53
C GLY A 159 13.91 -7.10 -8.98
N LEU A 160 14.56 -8.22 -9.33
CA LEU A 160 14.25 -9.55 -8.80
C LEU A 160 15.16 -9.96 -7.64
N LEU A 161 16.18 -9.18 -7.28
CA LEU A 161 17.13 -9.54 -6.23
C LEU A 161 16.46 -9.70 -4.87
N THR A 162 15.65 -8.71 -4.49
CA THR A 162 14.92 -8.73 -3.22
C THR A 162 14.05 -10.00 -3.08
N PRO A 163 13.13 -10.31 -4.01
CA PRO A 163 12.32 -11.53 -3.89
C PRO A 163 13.14 -12.82 -3.97
N SER A 164 14.24 -12.89 -4.74
CA SER A 164 15.13 -14.07 -4.72
C SER A 164 15.80 -14.28 -3.35
N LEU A 165 16.33 -13.23 -2.73
CA LEU A 165 16.93 -13.31 -1.39
C LEU A 165 15.90 -13.70 -0.33
N VAL A 166 14.69 -13.13 -0.40
CA VAL A 166 13.59 -13.47 0.51
C VAL A 166 13.21 -14.94 0.36
N ALA A 167 13.04 -15.44 -0.87
CA ALA A 167 12.74 -16.85 -1.12
C ALA A 167 13.78 -17.78 -0.49
N GLY A 168 15.06 -17.47 -0.71
CA GLY A 168 16.16 -18.24 -0.14
C GLY A 168 16.20 -18.22 1.40
N SER A 169 15.96 -17.05 2.01
CA SER A 169 16.00 -16.90 3.47
C SER A 169 14.98 -17.75 4.22
N ARG A 170 13.89 -18.17 3.55
CA ARG A 170 12.92 -19.14 4.10
C ARG A 170 13.52 -20.52 4.35
N MET A 171 14.62 -20.83 3.67
CA MET A 171 15.31 -22.13 3.72
C MET A 171 16.58 -22.05 4.56
N ASP A 172 17.38 -21.00 4.36
CA ASP A 172 18.64 -20.77 5.06
C ASP A 172 18.83 -19.25 5.33
N ALA A 173 18.24 -18.78 6.41
CA ALA A 173 18.26 -17.36 6.77
C ALA A 173 19.69 -16.81 6.90
N GLU A 174 20.64 -17.60 7.44
CA GLU A 174 22.01 -17.13 7.65
C GLU A 174 22.78 -17.00 6.33
N TYR A 175 22.69 -17.99 5.44
CA TYR A 175 23.32 -17.95 4.13
C TYR A 175 22.83 -16.75 3.31
N TYR A 176 21.51 -16.57 3.20
CA TYR A 176 20.95 -15.50 2.37
C TYR A 176 21.07 -14.11 3.02
N LEU A 177 21.16 -14.02 4.35
CA LEU A 177 21.58 -12.79 5.01
C LEU A 177 23.03 -12.44 4.63
N ASN A 178 23.96 -13.39 4.70
CA ASN A 178 25.35 -13.15 4.31
C ASN A 178 25.45 -12.74 2.85
N GLU A 179 24.58 -13.27 2.00
CA GLU A 179 24.57 -12.92 0.58
C GLU A 179 23.98 -11.53 0.30
N ALA A 180 22.92 -11.15 1.02
CA ALA A 180 22.44 -9.77 1.02
C ALA A 180 23.52 -8.79 1.52
N ILE A 181 24.27 -9.15 2.56
CA ILE A 181 25.39 -8.34 3.08
C ILE A 181 26.50 -8.22 2.02
N ARG A 182 26.89 -9.32 1.37
CA ARG A 182 27.90 -9.29 0.28
C ARG A 182 27.47 -8.35 -0.84
N LEU A 183 26.22 -8.47 -1.30
CA LEU A 183 25.68 -7.66 -2.40
C LEU A 183 25.44 -6.21 -2.01
N SER A 184 25.30 -5.89 -0.72
CA SER A 184 25.24 -4.49 -0.24
C SER A 184 26.55 -3.72 -0.48
N ALA A 185 27.67 -4.42 -0.69
CA ALA A 185 28.95 -3.84 -1.07
C ALA A 185 29.21 -3.89 -2.59
N HIS A 186 28.21 -4.26 -3.40
CA HIS A 186 28.36 -4.39 -4.84
C HIS A 186 28.65 -3.04 -5.53
N ARG A 187 29.42 -3.08 -6.63
CA ARG A 187 29.82 -1.90 -7.41
C ARG A 187 28.65 -1.22 -8.12
N ASP A 188 27.65 -2.00 -8.48
CA ASP A 188 26.42 -1.52 -9.10
C ASP A 188 25.49 -0.94 -8.02
N ALA A 189 25.14 0.33 -8.17
CA ALA A 189 24.34 1.06 -7.19
C ALA A 189 22.90 0.55 -7.09
N VAL A 190 22.34 -0.06 -8.15
CA VAL A 190 21.00 -0.64 -8.14
C VAL A 190 21.01 -1.94 -7.34
N ILE A 191 21.96 -2.84 -7.61
CA ILE A 191 22.14 -4.09 -6.84
C ILE A 191 22.39 -3.78 -5.36
N LYS A 192 23.28 -2.82 -5.05
CA LYS A 192 23.54 -2.38 -3.67
C LYS A 192 22.25 -1.96 -2.95
N LYS A 193 21.43 -1.15 -3.61
CA LYS A 193 20.17 -0.64 -3.06
C LYS A 193 19.17 -1.77 -2.81
N GLU A 194 19.01 -2.68 -3.75
CA GLU A 194 18.12 -3.84 -3.62
C GLU A 194 18.60 -4.80 -2.53
N ALA A 195 19.90 -5.04 -2.44
CA ALA A 195 20.48 -5.86 -1.39
C ALA A 195 20.19 -5.28 0.01
N LEU A 196 20.40 -3.97 0.21
CA LEU A 196 20.05 -3.30 1.46
C LEU A 196 18.54 -3.34 1.73
N PHE A 197 17.72 -3.16 0.71
CA PHE A 197 16.26 -3.20 0.81
C PHE A 197 15.73 -4.58 1.23
N SER A 198 16.42 -5.64 0.81
CA SER A 198 16.06 -7.01 1.13
C SER A 198 16.30 -7.36 2.60
N LEU A 199 17.27 -6.74 3.29
CA LEU A 199 17.61 -7.02 4.68
C LEU A 199 16.39 -6.89 5.61
N GLY A 200 15.50 -5.93 5.38
CA GLY A 200 14.27 -5.78 6.19
C GLY A 200 13.13 -6.74 5.82
N ARG A 201 13.30 -7.55 4.77
CA ARG A 201 12.28 -8.43 4.19
C ARG A 201 12.63 -9.90 4.28
N LEU A 202 13.90 -10.24 4.55
CA LEU A 202 14.31 -11.62 4.78
C LEU A 202 13.47 -12.23 5.90
N GLU A 203 13.28 -13.55 5.80
CA GLU A 203 12.78 -14.33 6.91
C GLU A 203 13.92 -14.62 7.88
N TYR A 204 13.64 -14.45 9.16
CA TYR A 204 14.58 -14.65 10.24
C TYR A 204 14.01 -15.66 11.23
N PRO A 205 14.85 -16.53 11.82
CA PRO A 205 14.43 -17.37 12.92
C PRO A 205 13.99 -16.51 14.12
N GLU A 206 13.07 -17.02 14.93
CA GLU A 206 12.58 -16.32 16.12
C GLU A 206 13.72 -16.01 17.10
N GLU A 207 14.64 -16.95 17.25
CA GLU A 207 15.83 -16.87 18.10
C GLU A 207 17.11 -16.57 17.31
N GLY A 208 18.16 -16.09 18.00
CA GLY A 208 19.49 -15.82 17.41
C GLY A 208 19.68 -14.40 16.90
N GLY A 209 20.92 -13.98 16.64
CA GLY A 209 21.29 -12.57 16.40
C GLY A 209 21.27 -12.08 14.95
N LEU A 210 20.57 -12.77 14.05
CA LEU A 210 20.58 -12.45 12.61
C LEU A 210 19.93 -11.10 12.28
N PRO A 211 18.76 -10.72 12.84
CA PRO A 211 18.19 -9.39 12.62
C PRO A 211 19.10 -8.25 13.10
N GLU A 212 19.83 -8.45 14.21
CA GLU A 212 20.78 -7.46 14.73
C GLU A 212 21.99 -7.29 13.81
N LYS A 213 22.44 -8.38 13.16
CA LYS A 213 23.49 -8.35 12.14
C LYS A 213 23.04 -7.61 10.87
N ALA A 214 21.79 -7.85 10.43
CA ALA A 214 21.18 -7.09 9.34
C ALA A 214 21.09 -5.60 9.68
N LEU A 215 20.66 -5.26 10.90
CA LEU A 215 20.57 -3.87 11.36
C LEU A 215 21.94 -3.19 11.40
N ALA A 216 22.98 -3.89 11.87
CA ALA A 216 24.35 -3.38 11.87
C ALA A 216 24.87 -3.07 10.45
N THR A 217 24.44 -3.84 9.45
CA THR A 217 24.77 -3.58 8.04
C THR A 217 24.10 -2.31 7.54
N LEU A 218 22.83 -2.08 7.90
CA LEU A 218 22.13 -0.83 7.58
C LEU A 218 22.75 0.39 8.28
N GLU A 219 23.20 0.24 9.55
CA GLU A 219 23.90 1.27 10.30
C GLU A 219 25.19 1.74 9.59
N GLN A 220 25.92 0.81 8.95
CA GLN A 220 27.12 1.13 8.17
C GLN A 220 26.80 1.83 6.84
N ALA A 221 25.68 1.49 6.20
CA ALA A 221 25.29 2.05 4.90
C ALA A 221 24.93 3.55 4.96
N ILE A 222 24.58 4.09 6.13
CA ILE A 222 24.25 5.52 6.34
C ILE A 222 25.45 6.47 6.11
N GLY A 223 26.66 5.93 5.94
CA GLY A 223 27.86 6.73 5.61
C GLY A 223 27.78 7.45 4.27
N GLU A 224 26.97 6.97 3.31
CA GLU A 224 26.88 7.52 1.96
C GLU A 224 25.80 8.64 1.86
N GLU A 225 26.12 9.78 1.25
CA GLU A 225 25.15 10.85 0.98
C GLU A 225 24.28 10.53 -0.25
N ASN A 226 23.34 9.58 -0.10
CA ASN A 226 22.42 9.19 -1.16
C ASN A 226 20.99 9.05 -0.65
N ASP A 227 20.10 9.97 -1.06
CA ASP A 227 18.71 10.00 -0.58
C ASP A 227 17.92 8.71 -0.89
N SER A 228 18.08 8.17 -2.10
CA SER A 228 17.41 6.90 -2.45
C SER A 228 17.91 5.71 -1.62
N LEU A 229 19.18 5.73 -1.20
CA LEU A 229 19.72 4.75 -0.27
C LEU A 229 19.10 4.91 1.13
N MET A 230 18.97 6.16 1.60
CA MET A 230 18.34 6.46 2.90
C MET A 230 16.90 5.96 2.95
N ALA A 231 16.13 6.11 1.86
CA ALA A 231 14.79 5.55 1.75
C ALA A 231 14.77 4.02 1.98
N ASN A 232 15.70 3.29 1.35
CA ASN A 232 15.80 1.84 1.51
C ASN A 232 16.24 1.43 2.92
N VAL A 233 17.14 2.20 3.54
CA VAL A 233 17.56 2.00 4.94
C VAL A 233 16.36 2.19 5.87
N ILE A 234 15.57 3.24 5.68
CA ILE A 234 14.37 3.54 6.49
C ILE A 234 13.36 2.39 6.41
N ASP A 235 12.99 1.98 5.19
CA ASP A 235 12.04 0.89 4.98
C ASP A 235 12.54 -0.43 5.57
N SER A 236 13.83 -0.74 5.40
CA SER A 236 14.40 -1.99 5.87
C SER A 236 14.55 -2.03 7.38
N ALA A 237 14.96 -0.93 8.00
CA ALA A 237 15.05 -0.80 9.45
C ALA A 237 13.67 -1.01 10.11
N PHE A 238 12.62 -0.42 9.53
CA PHE A 238 11.26 -0.62 10.03
C PHE A 238 10.78 -2.07 9.84
N GLY A 239 11.13 -2.71 8.70
CA GLY A 239 10.92 -4.13 8.47
C GLY A 239 11.58 -5.02 9.53
N LEU A 240 12.84 -4.74 9.88
CA LEU A 240 13.55 -5.45 10.94
C LEU A 240 12.91 -5.26 12.31
N TYR A 241 12.44 -4.05 12.64
CA TYR A 241 11.69 -3.82 13.87
C TYR A 241 10.39 -4.65 13.91
N LYS A 242 9.69 -4.80 12.78
CA LYS A 242 8.50 -5.67 12.71
C LYS A 242 8.84 -7.13 13.03
N LYS A 243 10.00 -7.62 12.59
CA LYS A 243 10.49 -8.98 12.89
C LYS A 243 10.98 -9.11 14.33
N ARG A 244 11.59 -8.06 14.91
CA ARG A 244 12.12 -8.08 16.27
C ARG A 244 11.95 -6.75 16.99
N LYS A 245 10.89 -6.69 17.81
CA LYS A 245 10.45 -5.49 18.55
C LYS A 245 11.46 -5.01 19.58
N SER A 246 12.31 -5.89 20.13
CA SER A 246 13.35 -5.53 21.11
C SER A 246 14.41 -4.56 20.55
N MET A 247 14.51 -4.40 19.23
CA MET A 247 15.45 -3.47 18.58
C MET A 247 14.90 -2.04 18.44
N GLU A 248 13.74 -1.72 19.03
CA GLU A 248 13.05 -0.43 18.89
C GLU A 248 13.98 0.79 18.98
N ASN A 249 14.80 0.89 20.04
CA ASN A 249 15.67 2.04 20.27
C ASN A 249 16.71 2.21 19.15
N ARG A 250 17.33 1.11 18.71
CA ARG A 250 18.34 1.13 17.64
C ARG A 250 17.71 1.49 16.30
N VAL A 251 16.58 0.87 15.97
CA VAL A 251 15.84 1.15 14.74
C VAL A 251 15.35 2.60 14.70
N THR A 252 14.82 3.11 15.81
CA THR A 252 14.37 4.50 15.90
C THR A 252 15.52 5.47 15.67
N GLY A 253 16.66 5.26 16.31
CA GLY A 253 17.85 6.09 16.10
C GLY A 253 18.38 6.02 14.67
N LEU A 254 18.35 4.84 14.04
CA LEU A 254 18.76 4.64 12.67
C LEU A 254 17.86 5.39 11.68
N ILE A 255 16.54 5.24 11.82
CA ILE A 255 15.55 5.93 10.96
C ILE A 255 15.64 7.45 11.14
N ASP A 256 15.79 7.94 12.37
CA ASP A 256 15.97 9.37 12.65
C ASP A 256 17.22 9.93 11.95
N THR A 257 18.34 9.20 12.02
CA THR A 257 19.60 9.59 11.35
C THR A 257 19.45 9.58 9.82
N ALA A 258 18.82 8.55 9.27
CA ALA A 258 18.59 8.44 7.82
C ALA A 258 17.67 9.56 7.32
N LEU A 259 16.63 9.91 8.08
CA LEU A 259 15.75 11.02 7.75
C LEU A 259 16.47 12.37 7.82
N ALA A 260 17.29 12.59 8.84
CA ALA A 260 18.05 13.84 8.96
C ALA A 260 19.00 14.09 7.77
N LYS A 261 19.56 13.02 7.19
CA LYS A 261 20.45 13.08 6.02
C LYS A 261 19.74 13.02 4.68
N GLY A 262 18.60 12.33 4.61
CA GLY A 262 17.83 12.12 3.39
C GLY A 262 16.99 13.33 2.99
N GLY A 263 16.58 13.36 1.73
CA GLY A 263 15.68 14.31 1.11
C GLY A 263 14.29 13.72 0.85
N ASP A 264 13.76 13.94 -0.35
CA ASP A 264 12.38 13.61 -0.72
C ASP A 264 12.12 12.10 -0.76
N PHE A 265 13.08 11.26 -1.17
CA PHE A 265 12.91 9.81 -1.17
C PHE A 265 12.84 9.26 0.25
N ALA A 266 13.68 9.74 1.18
CA ALA A 266 13.60 9.38 2.59
C ALA A 266 12.25 9.82 3.22
N LEU A 267 11.77 11.01 2.87
CA LEU A 267 10.45 11.48 3.32
C LEU A 267 9.30 10.66 2.73
N TYR A 268 9.41 10.24 1.47
CA TYR A 268 8.46 9.33 0.86
C TYR A 268 8.40 8.00 1.61
N ALA A 269 9.54 7.39 1.95
CA ALA A 269 9.59 6.18 2.78
C ALA A 269 8.93 6.39 4.16
N ALA A 270 9.26 7.48 4.86
CA ALA A 270 8.62 7.82 6.14
C ALA A 270 7.10 7.98 6.02
N SER A 271 6.60 8.62 4.96
CA SER A 271 5.16 8.79 4.74
C SER A 271 4.45 7.45 4.50
N GLN A 272 5.11 6.51 3.81
CA GLN A 272 4.58 5.16 3.62
C GLN A 272 4.56 4.35 4.93
N ILE A 273 5.58 4.52 5.79
CA ILE A 273 5.57 3.92 7.13
C ILE A 273 4.41 4.48 7.94
N LEU A 274 4.20 5.81 7.93
CA LEU A 274 3.08 6.43 8.63
C LEU A 274 1.72 5.92 8.13
N PHE A 275 1.56 5.81 6.81
CA PHE A 275 0.33 5.32 6.19
C PHE A 275 0.07 3.83 6.51
N ARG A 276 1.07 2.96 6.39
CA ARG A 276 0.89 1.50 6.50
C ARG A 276 1.06 0.96 7.92
N GLY A 277 1.90 1.60 8.72
CA GLY A 277 2.36 1.10 10.01
C GLY A 277 1.27 1.12 11.10
N GLY A 278 0.37 2.11 11.10
CA GLY A 278 -0.74 2.17 12.05
C GLY A 278 -0.30 1.97 13.51
N LYS A 279 -0.93 1.01 14.21
CA LYS A 279 -0.62 0.67 15.61
C LYS A 279 0.72 -0.04 15.81
N GLU A 280 1.39 -0.48 14.75
CA GLU A 280 2.68 -1.16 14.88
C GLU A 280 3.84 -0.19 15.11
N ILE A 281 3.67 1.10 14.81
CA ILE A 281 4.72 2.12 14.95
C ILE A 281 4.93 2.43 16.44
N PRO A 282 6.15 2.26 16.98
CA PRO A 282 6.48 2.70 18.32
C PRO A 282 6.25 4.19 18.52
N GLY A 283 5.83 4.59 19.73
CA GLY A 283 5.69 6.01 20.09
C GLY A 283 6.93 6.85 19.77
N PRO A 284 8.14 6.44 20.21
CA PRO A 284 9.37 7.18 19.90
C PRO A 284 9.65 7.30 18.40
N LEU A 285 9.38 6.25 17.62
CA LEU A 285 9.54 6.30 16.16
C LEU A 285 8.51 7.22 15.51
N LEU A 286 7.25 7.16 15.96
CA LEU A 286 6.18 8.01 15.47
C LEU A 286 6.52 9.50 15.65
N ASP A 287 7.04 9.87 16.80
CA ASP A 287 7.45 11.26 17.09
C ASP A 287 8.54 11.73 16.10
N LYS A 288 9.52 10.87 15.79
CA LYS A 288 10.57 11.17 14.81
C LYS A 288 10.02 11.28 13.38
N LEU A 289 9.14 10.37 12.97
CA LEU A 289 8.50 10.42 11.65
C LEU A 289 7.74 11.74 11.48
N LEU A 290 6.89 12.10 12.46
CA LEU A 290 6.10 13.32 12.43
C LEU A 290 6.97 14.58 12.49
N LEU A 291 8.10 14.56 13.20
CA LEU A 291 9.06 15.67 13.19
C LEU A 291 9.62 15.90 11.77
N HIS A 292 10.12 14.84 11.13
CA HIS A 292 10.78 14.96 9.81
C HIS A 292 9.79 15.23 8.68
N LEU A 293 8.57 14.67 8.72
CA LEU A 293 7.56 14.86 7.68
C LEU A 293 7.06 16.32 7.55
N ARG A 294 7.38 17.20 8.50
CA ARG A 294 7.08 18.64 8.41
C ARG A 294 7.84 19.35 7.29
N ARG A 295 8.97 18.79 6.84
CA ARG A 295 9.84 19.38 5.81
C ARG A 295 9.45 18.98 4.38
N VAL A 296 8.36 18.23 4.21
CA VAL A 296 7.89 17.76 2.89
C VAL A 296 7.56 18.95 2.00
N ASN A 297 8.10 18.93 0.78
CA ASN A 297 7.77 19.92 -0.23
C ASN A 297 6.27 19.80 -0.64
N PRO A 298 5.47 20.88 -0.54
CA PRO A 298 4.06 20.86 -0.90
C PRO A 298 3.75 20.46 -2.36
N SER A 299 4.73 20.49 -3.28
CA SER A 299 4.56 20.00 -4.64
C SER A 299 4.42 18.47 -4.72
N HIS A 300 4.91 17.73 -3.71
CA HIS A 300 4.88 16.27 -3.67
C HIS A 300 3.54 15.73 -3.19
N LYS A 301 2.53 15.84 -4.06
CA LYS A 301 1.15 15.41 -3.77
C LYS A 301 1.04 13.96 -3.28
N GLY A 302 1.90 13.06 -3.76
CA GLY A 302 1.91 11.66 -3.32
C GLY A 302 2.32 11.49 -1.85
N ILE A 303 3.35 12.20 -1.40
CA ILE A 303 3.79 12.18 0.01
C ILE A 303 2.69 12.76 0.90
N LEU A 304 2.11 13.89 0.49
CA LEU A 304 1.01 14.53 1.22
C LEU A 304 -0.21 13.62 1.36
N MET A 305 -0.56 12.87 0.31
CA MET A 305 -1.65 11.91 0.34
C MET A 305 -1.39 10.78 1.36
N TYR A 306 -0.16 10.25 1.45
CA TYR A 306 0.17 9.24 2.47
C TYR A 306 0.18 9.81 3.88
N ILE A 307 0.63 11.05 4.06
CA ILE A 307 0.53 11.76 5.34
C ILE A 307 -0.93 11.91 5.76
N ASP A 308 -1.80 12.35 4.85
CA ASP A 308 -3.23 12.53 5.10
C ASP A 308 -3.89 11.22 5.57
N TYR A 309 -3.69 10.13 4.82
CA TYR A 309 -4.19 8.81 5.23
C TYR A 309 -3.58 8.31 6.55
N GLY A 310 -2.31 8.62 6.81
CA GLY A 310 -1.65 8.30 8.07
C GLY A 310 -2.27 9.05 9.24
N LEU A 311 -2.48 10.36 9.10
CA LEU A 311 -3.11 11.22 10.10
C LEU A 311 -4.55 10.80 10.39
N GLU A 312 -5.33 10.43 9.35
CA GLU A 312 -6.68 9.90 9.54
C GLU A 312 -6.68 8.70 10.49
N LYS A 313 -5.74 7.76 10.31
CA LYS A 313 -5.60 6.58 11.19
C LYS A 313 -5.17 6.95 12.60
N LEU A 314 -4.25 7.91 12.76
CA LEU A 314 -3.82 8.35 14.08
C LEU A 314 -4.94 9.05 14.85
N LEU A 315 -5.71 9.91 14.18
CA LEU A 315 -6.86 10.60 14.75
C LEU A 315 -8.00 9.65 15.12
N ALA A 316 -8.19 8.57 14.35
CA ALA A 316 -9.13 7.51 14.70
C ALA A 316 -8.64 6.58 15.83
N GLY A 317 -7.36 6.66 16.21
CA GLY A 317 -6.72 5.78 17.19
C GLY A 317 -6.38 6.47 18.51
N GLU A 318 -5.39 5.92 19.22
CA GLU A 318 -4.91 6.43 20.53
C GLU A 318 -3.89 7.58 20.39
N ASN A 319 -3.40 7.86 19.18
CA ASN A 319 -2.35 8.84 18.89
C ASN A 319 -2.90 10.18 18.38
N GLN A 320 -4.09 10.57 18.85
CA GLN A 320 -4.79 11.78 18.41
C GLN A 320 -3.98 13.04 18.74
N GLU A 321 -3.33 13.03 19.90
CA GLU A 321 -2.52 14.12 20.40
C GLU A 321 -1.34 14.43 19.48
N GLN A 322 -0.60 13.41 19.03
CA GLN A 322 0.53 13.55 18.12
C GLN A 322 0.06 14.00 16.72
N ALA A 323 -1.07 13.49 16.23
CA ALA A 323 -1.63 13.90 14.94
C ALA A 323 -2.04 15.38 14.95
N ILE A 324 -2.72 15.84 16.00
CA ILE A 324 -3.07 17.26 16.15
C ILE A 324 -1.82 18.11 16.29
N GLY A 325 -0.86 17.68 17.13
CA GLY A 325 0.41 18.40 17.30
C GLY A 325 1.17 18.57 15.98
N PHE A 326 1.20 17.53 15.15
CA PHE A 326 1.77 17.62 13.81
C PHE A 326 1.10 18.68 12.94
N ILE A 327 -0.24 18.70 12.89
CA ILE A 327 -1.01 19.69 12.11
C ILE A 327 -0.74 21.09 12.63
N GLU A 328 -0.77 21.29 13.95
CA GLU A 328 -0.50 22.59 14.57
C GLU A 328 0.89 23.11 14.22
N ASP A 329 1.90 22.24 14.27
CA ASP A 329 3.27 22.60 13.97
C ASP A 329 3.46 22.90 12.47
N LEU A 330 2.81 22.13 11.59
CA LEU A 330 2.82 22.40 10.16
C LEU A 330 2.14 23.74 9.81
N LEU A 331 0.99 24.04 10.43
CA LEU A 331 0.32 25.33 10.27
C LEU A 331 1.17 26.49 10.83
N THR A 332 1.89 26.26 11.93
CA THR A 332 2.77 27.28 12.54
C THR A 332 4.01 27.52 11.70
N ALA A 333 4.60 26.49 11.10
CA ALA A 333 5.80 26.60 10.26
C ALA A 333 5.53 27.37 8.95
N ASN A 334 4.30 27.30 8.42
CA ASN A 334 3.87 28.02 7.22
C ASN A 334 3.30 29.43 7.56
N ALA A 335 3.95 30.10 8.50
CA ALA A 335 3.52 31.32 9.19
C ALA A 335 3.43 32.61 8.34
N GLU A 336 3.85 32.60 7.08
CA GLU A 336 3.70 33.77 6.20
C GLU A 336 2.23 34.03 5.81
N ILE A 337 1.34 33.07 6.12
CA ILE A 337 -0.10 33.17 5.88
C ILE A 337 -0.79 33.43 7.22
N GLU A 338 -1.01 34.71 7.57
CA GLU A 338 -1.70 35.12 8.82
C GLU A 338 -3.02 34.37 9.10
N PRO A 339 -3.87 34.06 8.10
CA PRO A 339 -5.02 33.18 8.30
C PRO A 339 -4.67 31.81 8.90
N MET A 340 -3.57 31.18 8.48
CA MET A 340 -3.14 29.87 8.98
C MET A 340 -2.65 29.95 10.44
N LYS A 341 -1.96 31.04 10.83
CA LYS A 341 -1.61 31.28 12.24
C LYS A 341 -2.83 31.37 13.14
N LYS A 342 -3.87 32.07 12.68
CA LYS A 342 -5.12 32.20 13.42
C LYS A 342 -5.80 30.84 13.60
N VAL A 343 -5.82 30.02 12.55
CA VAL A 343 -6.34 28.64 12.61
C VAL A 343 -5.51 27.79 13.57
N ALA A 344 -4.17 27.83 13.52
CA ALA A 344 -3.32 27.08 14.45
C ALA A 344 -3.57 27.45 15.91
N ARG A 345 -3.64 28.76 16.22
CA ARG A 345 -3.94 29.25 17.58
C ARG A 345 -5.34 28.84 18.03
N MET A 346 -6.32 28.91 17.12
CA MET A 346 -7.69 28.46 17.39
C MET A 346 -7.73 26.96 17.68
N SER A 347 -7.06 26.13 16.86
CA SER A 347 -6.98 24.69 17.07
C SER A 347 -6.36 24.34 18.42
N ARG A 348 -5.29 25.02 18.82
CA ARG A 348 -4.68 24.88 20.16
C ARG A 348 -5.65 25.22 21.29
N ASN A 349 -6.31 26.38 21.19
CA ASN A 349 -7.24 26.83 22.22
C ASN A 349 -8.50 25.95 22.34
N HIS A 350 -8.90 25.32 21.25
CA HIS A 350 -10.10 24.48 21.18
C HIS A 350 -9.76 22.99 21.02
N ARG A 351 -8.54 22.57 21.37
CA ARG A 351 -8.04 21.22 21.17
C ARG A 351 -8.95 20.14 21.76
N TYR A 352 -9.45 20.37 22.97
CA TYR A 352 -10.41 19.49 23.64
C TYR A 352 -11.72 19.32 22.85
N LEU A 353 -12.21 20.37 22.17
CA LEU A 353 -13.42 20.31 21.34
C LEU A 353 -13.18 19.57 20.02
N LEU A 354 -12.01 19.74 19.41
CA LEU A 354 -11.64 19.02 18.19
C LEU A 354 -11.52 17.52 18.46
N LEU A 355 -10.91 17.16 19.58
CA LEU A 355 -10.75 15.77 20.02
C LEU A 355 -12.10 15.10 20.35
N ASN A 356 -13.07 15.84 20.88
CA ASN A 356 -14.40 15.29 21.20
C ASN A 356 -15.08 14.61 20.01
N TRP A 357 -14.87 15.08 18.78
CA TRP A 357 -15.43 14.43 17.59
C TRP A 357 -14.85 13.02 17.37
N PHE A 358 -13.54 12.87 17.58
CA PHE A 358 -12.84 11.60 17.45
C PHE A 358 -13.11 10.69 18.65
N LEU A 359 -13.07 11.22 19.87
CA LEU A 359 -13.40 10.51 21.12
C LEU A 359 -14.84 9.99 21.14
N ALA A 360 -15.76 10.72 20.53
CA ALA A 360 -17.14 10.28 20.38
C ALA A 360 -17.33 9.29 19.21
N GLU A 361 -16.27 8.84 18.53
CA GLU A 361 -16.32 7.89 17.41
C GLU A 361 -17.31 8.29 16.31
N LYS A 362 -17.46 9.60 16.03
CA LYS A 362 -18.47 10.12 15.08
C LYS A 362 -19.92 9.77 15.46
N ARG A 363 -20.21 9.37 16.71
CA ARG A 363 -21.57 9.03 17.20
C ARG A 363 -22.51 10.23 17.20
N PHE A 364 -21.97 11.44 17.21
CA PHE A 364 -22.75 12.66 17.04
C PHE A 364 -22.70 13.11 15.59
N SER A 365 -23.87 13.27 14.97
CA SER A 365 -23.97 13.83 13.62
C SER A 365 -23.53 15.29 13.63
N SER A 366 -22.49 15.61 12.87
CA SER A 366 -22.06 16.99 12.64
C SER A 366 -23.19 17.85 12.06
N GLY A 367 -24.12 17.26 11.28
CA GLY A 367 -25.27 17.98 10.74
C GLY A 367 -26.25 18.45 11.82
N ILE A 368 -26.46 17.66 12.87
CA ILE A 368 -27.31 18.06 14.01
C ILE A 368 -26.61 19.20 14.79
N VAL A 369 -25.31 19.07 15.04
CA VAL A 369 -24.53 20.11 15.73
C VAL A 369 -24.49 21.41 14.91
N GLU A 370 -24.34 21.31 13.59
CA GLU A 370 -24.36 22.45 12.68
C GLU A 370 -25.74 23.13 12.64
N ASP A 371 -26.82 22.35 12.60
CA ASP A 371 -28.19 22.88 12.69
C ASP A 371 -28.42 23.61 14.01
N PHE A 372 -28.01 23.04 15.15
CA PHE A 372 -28.09 23.71 16.45
C PHE A 372 -27.26 25.00 16.47
N ASN A 373 -26.04 25.00 15.93
CA ASN A 373 -25.21 26.20 15.82
C ASN A 373 -25.87 27.28 14.95
N ASN A 374 -26.49 26.88 13.84
CA ASN A 374 -27.25 27.80 12.97
C ASN A 374 -28.49 28.35 13.67
N LYS A 375 -29.20 27.51 14.43
CA LYS A 375 -30.35 27.92 15.26
C LYS A 375 -29.93 28.94 16.32
N VAL A 376 -28.81 28.73 17.01
CA VAL A 376 -28.24 29.69 17.97
C VAL A 376 -27.89 31.02 17.30
N LYS A 377 -27.20 30.98 16.15
CA LYS A 377 -26.87 32.20 15.38
C LYS A 377 -28.11 32.97 14.95
N LEU A 378 -29.12 32.27 14.44
CA LEU A 378 -30.38 32.87 13.99
C LEU A 378 -31.15 33.48 15.17
N THR A 379 -31.28 32.76 16.28
CA THR A 379 -31.95 33.24 17.49
C THR A 379 -31.25 34.47 18.05
N THR A 380 -29.92 34.47 18.10
CA THR A 380 -29.12 35.63 18.54
C THR A 380 -29.37 36.84 17.64
N ARG A 381 -29.43 36.65 16.32
CA ARG A 381 -29.76 37.73 15.37
C ARG A 381 -31.18 38.25 15.54
N LYS A 382 -32.17 37.37 15.71
CA LYS A 382 -33.57 37.76 15.96
C LYS A 382 -33.72 38.52 17.29
N ALA A 383 -32.98 38.09 18.31
CA ALA A 383 -32.98 38.70 19.63
C ALA A 383 -32.19 40.01 19.72
N TYR A 384 -31.45 40.39 18.67
CA TYR A 384 -30.71 41.65 18.61
C TYR A 384 -31.60 42.88 18.89
N GLY A 385 -32.89 42.80 18.53
CA GLY A 385 -33.88 43.84 18.81
C GLY A 385 -34.10 44.14 20.30
N PHE A 386 -33.79 43.19 21.20
CA PHE A 386 -33.95 43.37 22.65
C PHE A 386 -32.79 44.13 23.31
N ARG A 387 -31.67 44.35 22.59
CA ARG A 387 -30.52 45.19 22.99
C ARG A 387 -29.91 44.91 24.37
N THR A 388 -30.19 43.75 24.97
CA THR A 388 -29.67 43.34 26.27
C THR A 388 -29.20 41.88 26.20
N TYR A 389 -28.09 41.57 26.89
CA TYR A 389 -27.55 40.20 26.93
C TYR A 389 -28.57 39.21 27.52
N HIS A 390 -29.27 39.63 28.57
CA HIS A 390 -30.30 38.81 29.22
C HIS A 390 -31.47 38.48 28.28
N GLY A 391 -31.90 39.41 27.41
CA GLY A 391 -32.93 39.15 26.41
C GLY A 391 -32.48 38.14 25.35
N VAL A 392 -31.20 38.19 24.94
CA VAL A 392 -30.61 37.20 24.03
C VAL A 392 -30.53 35.81 24.68
N GLU A 393 -30.12 35.75 25.94
CA GLU A 393 -30.04 34.52 26.73
C GLU A 393 -31.41 33.85 26.90
N ILE A 394 -32.44 34.60 27.30
CA ILE A 394 -33.82 34.10 27.40
C ILE A 394 -34.32 33.58 26.05
N ALA A 395 -34.09 34.32 24.96
CA ALA A 395 -34.48 33.89 23.63
C ALA A 395 -33.78 32.59 23.21
N LEU A 396 -32.50 32.42 23.57
CA LEU A 396 -31.75 31.19 23.34
C LEU A 396 -32.35 30.01 24.09
N TYR A 397 -32.60 30.15 25.39
CA TYR A 397 -33.21 29.09 26.20
C TYR A 397 -34.60 28.73 25.69
N HIS A 398 -35.39 29.72 25.28
CA HIS A 398 -36.73 29.50 24.73
C HIS A 398 -36.70 28.74 23.40
N ALA A 399 -35.76 29.08 22.51
CA ALA A 399 -35.60 28.42 21.21
C ALA A 399 -34.98 27.01 21.31
N LEU A 400 -34.06 26.80 22.26
CA LEU A 400 -33.45 25.50 22.52
C LEU A 400 -34.40 24.54 23.26
N GLY A 401 -35.15 25.05 24.23
CA GLY A 401 -36.14 24.27 25.01
C GLY A 401 -37.48 24.06 24.31
N ASN A 402 -37.66 24.59 23.09
CA ASN A 402 -38.93 24.58 22.35
C ASN A 402 -40.12 25.05 23.20
N LEU A 403 -39.91 26.11 23.98
CA LEU A 403 -40.89 26.61 24.93
C LEU A 403 -42.07 27.27 24.18
N PRO A 404 -43.28 27.27 24.78
CA PRO A 404 -44.47 27.81 24.13
C PRO A 404 -44.33 29.31 23.88
N VAL A 405 -44.45 29.73 22.62
CA VAL A 405 -44.51 31.15 22.24
C VAL A 405 -45.96 31.65 22.25
N PRO A 406 -46.20 32.95 22.53
CA PRO A 406 -47.52 33.55 22.38
C PRO A 406 -48.06 33.36 20.96
N LYS A 407 -49.37 33.10 20.84
CA LYS A 407 -50.03 33.04 19.53
C LYS A 407 -49.91 34.40 18.83
N SER A 408 -49.13 34.44 17.75
CA SER A 408 -49.02 35.59 16.85
C SER A 408 -50.16 35.57 15.85
N THR A 409 -50.66 36.74 15.45
CA THR A 409 -51.67 36.88 14.39
C THR A 409 -51.09 36.60 13.00
N HIS A 410 -49.76 36.59 12.86
CA HIS A 410 -49.06 36.37 11.59
C HIS A 410 -47.95 35.31 11.75
N GLU A 411 -47.96 34.31 10.86
CA GLU A 411 -46.88 33.35 10.67
C GLU A 411 -46.12 33.73 9.39
N PHE A 412 -44.82 33.97 9.51
CA PHE A 412 -43.95 34.17 8.35
C PHE A 412 -43.18 32.87 8.13
N PHE A 413 -43.51 32.16 7.05
CA PHE A 413 -42.91 30.88 6.66
C PHE A 413 -41.52 31.06 6.04
#